data_AF-A0A5D9DDC5-F1
#
_entry.id   AF-A0A5D9DDC5-F1
#
_cell.length_a   1.000
_cell.length_b   1.000
_cell.length_c   1.000
_cell.angle_alpha   90.00
_cell.angle_beta   90.00
_cell.angle_gamma   90.00
#
_symmetry.space_group_name_H-M   'P 1'
#
loop_
_entity.id
_entity.type
_entity.pdbx_description
1 polymer ?
#
loop_
_entity_poly.entity_id
_entity_poly.type
_entity_poly.pdbx_seq_one_letter_code
_entity_poly.pdbx_strand_id
1 'polypeptide(L)'
;MKNIVGVTFLLSSFFIGEFAVADSIAIENKDKLNVKVMYGDTVYRQSNEERLYDARNPKEGEEWIRIVASDSKESEDFLDLKLRSSFGIADASRGCNYSLLVTESSGWKLVGQDSGECSRSQNNYKPEASHAHAYTVRNESEIPVYPAFSVEKDNDFSSDSVLGYLKSGESRVYSKTTGYWKSVNVKDNVQVGFYNPYTTSYVKCSNELESIDKEREFVFTKNHQCEKAK
;
A
#
# COMPACT_ATOMS: atom_id res chain seq x y z
N MET A 1 -16.81 17.60 -63.75
CA MET A 1 -16.14 16.45 -63.09
C MET A 1 -14.85 16.92 -62.45
N LYS A 2 -14.80 16.97 -61.12
CA LYS A 2 -13.61 16.79 -60.27
C LYS A 2 -14.12 16.81 -58.82
N ASN A 3 -14.30 15.62 -58.27
CA ASN A 3 -14.74 15.40 -56.89
C ASN A 3 -13.62 15.83 -55.95
N ILE A 4 -13.96 16.69 -54.99
CA ILE A 4 -13.09 17.04 -53.88
C ILE A 4 -13.11 15.86 -52.91
N VAL A 5 -11.95 15.25 -52.74
CA VAL A 5 -11.68 14.15 -51.83
C VAL A 5 -11.96 14.61 -50.40
N GLY A 6 -13.00 14.02 -49.79
CA GLY A 6 -13.27 14.18 -48.37
C GLY A 6 -12.10 13.62 -47.57
N VAL A 7 -11.40 14.51 -46.87
CA VAL A 7 -10.42 14.14 -45.85
C VAL A 7 -11.22 13.68 -44.63
N THR A 8 -11.46 12.38 -44.55
CA THR A 8 -11.96 11.75 -43.33
C THR A 8 -10.86 11.79 -42.28
N PHE A 9 -11.02 12.68 -41.30
CA PHE A 9 -10.23 12.66 -40.08
C PHE A 9 -10.58 11.36 -39.32
N LEU A 10 -9.71 10.35 -39.42
CA LEU A 10 -9.69 9.24 -38.49
C LEU A 10 -9.23 9.80 -37.15
N LEU A 11 -10.18 10.05 -36.25
CA LEU A 11 -9.94 10.10 -34.81
C LEU A 11 -9.42 8.72 -34.42
N SER A 12 -8.10 8.53 -34.53
CA SER A 12 -7.42 7.38 -33.97
C SER A 12 -7.75 7.35 -32.49
N SER A 13 -8.47 6.32 -32.11
CA SER A 13 -8.73 5.88 -30.75
C SER A 13 -7.50 6.14 -29.90
N PHE A 14 -7.67 6.94 -28.84
CA PHE A 14 -6.74 6.91 -27.73
C PHE A 14 -6.66 5.45 -27.29
N PHE A 15 -5.55 4.78 -27.59
CA PHE A 15 -5.11 3.65 -26.80
C PHE A 15 -4.87 4.23 -25.41
N ILE A 16 -5.90 4.19 -24.57
CA ILE A 16 -5.75 4.23 -23.12
C ILE A 16 -4.83 3.05 -22.87
N GLY A 17 -3.53 3.33 -22.68
CA GLY A 17 -2.57 2.31 -22.31
C GLY A 17 -3.19 1.53 -21.16
N GLU A 18 -3.21 0.21 -21.27
CA GLU A 18 -3.56 -0.66 -20.15
C GLU A 18 -2.75 -0.15 -18.97
N PHE A 19 -3.41 0.54 -18.04
CA PHE A 19 -2.79 0.89 -16.78
C PHE A 19 -2.39 -0.45 -16.20
N ALA A 20 -1.08 -0.70 -16.11
CA ALA A 20 -0.56 -1.89 -15.48
C ALA A 20 -1.06 -1.88 -14.04
N VAL A 21 -2.15 -2.62 -13.80
CA VAL A 21 -2.75 -2.79 -12.49
C VAL A 21 -1.83 -3.75 -11.75
N ALA A 22 -0.88 -3.24 -10.98
CA ALA A 22 0.02 -4.09 -10.22
C ALA A 22 -0.54 -4.31 -8.81
N ASP A 23 -0.80 -5.56 -8.46
CA ASP A 23 -0.91 -5.93 -7.07
C ASP A 23 0.44 -5.74 -6.41
N SER A 24 0.48 -5.21 -5.19
CA SER A 24 1.72 -5.09 -4.44
C SER A 24 1.59 -5.61 -3.02
N ILE A 25 2.66 -6.23 -2.55
CA ILE A 25 2.76 -6.85 -1.24
C ILE A 25 4.10 -6.43 -0.63
N ALA A 26 4.03 -5.63 0.42
CA ALA A 26 5.16 -5.28 1.27
C ALA A 26 5.13 -6.19 2.50
N ILE A 27 6.22 -6.91 2.79
CA ILE A 27 6.32 -7.78 3.96
C ILE A 27 7.47 -7.31 4.85
N GLU A 28 7.18 -7.06 6.13
CA GLU A 28 8.17 -6.93 7.20
C GLU A 28 8.25 -8.23 7.98
N ASN A 29 9.42 -8.88 7.93
CA ASN A 29 9.66 -10.23 8.41
C ASN A 29 10.87 -10.23 9.36
N LYS A 30 10.73 -9.57 10.51
CA LYS A 30 11.85 -9.30 11.43
C LYS A 30 12.58 -10.56 11.89
N ASP A 31 11.85 -11.65 12.04
CA ASP A 31 12.38 -12.93 12.53
C ASP A 31 12.96 -13.80 11.40
N LYS A 32 13.03 -13.29 10.16
CA LYS A 32 13.58 -13.99 9.00
C LYS A 32 12.91 -15.36 8.76
N LEU A 33 11.58 -15.39 8.95
CA LEU A 33 10.75 -16.53 8.61
C LEU A 33 10.88 -16.82 7.11
N ASN A 34 10.68 -18.08 6.71
CA ASN A 34 10.64 -18.45 5.31
C ASN A 34 9.27 -18.04 4.74
N VAL A 35 9.25 -16.99 3.93
CA VAL A 35 8.04 -16.40 3.37
C VAL A 35 7.91 -16.78 1.89
N LYS A 36 6.77 -17.35 1.52
CA LYS A 36 6.38 -17.69 0.14
C LYS A 36 5.18 -16.83 -0.26
N VAL A 37 5.29 -16.15 -1.40
CA VAL A 37 4.19 -15.41 -2.05
C VAL A 37 3.81 -16.16 -3.32
N MET A 38 2.53 -16.50 -3.42
CA MET A 38 1.98 -17.35 -4.46
C MET A 38 0.76 -16.69 -5.14
N TYR A 39 0.59 -16.92 -6.44
CA TYR A 39 -0.67 -16.68 -7.15
C TYR A 39 -1.14 -18.03 -7.67
N GLY A 40 -2.32 -18.47 -7.24
CA GLY A 40 -2.73 -19.87 -7.39
C GLY A 40 -1.71 -20.82 -6.74
N ASP A 41 -1.32 -21.87 -7.46
CA ASP A 41 -0.34 -22.87 -6.99
C ASP A 41 1.13 -22.49 -7.30
N THR A 42 1.37 -21.36 -7.97
CA THR A 42 2.71 -20.96 -8.40
C THR A 42 3.40 -20.11 -7.35
N VAL A 43 4.59 -20.52 -6.90
CA VAL A 43 5.45 -19.72 -6.03
C VAL A 43 6.19 -18.67 -6.87
N TYR A 44 5.89 -17.40 -6.65
CA TYR A 44 6.48 -16.29 -7.39
C TYR A 44 7.64 -15.62 -6.67
N ARG A 45 7.64 -15.73 -5.34
CA ARG A 45 8.72 -15.24 -4.50
C ARG A 45 8.84 -16.10 -3.28
N GLN A 46 10.07 -16.45 -2.93
CA GLN A 46 10.43 -17.09 -1.69
C GLN A 46 11.65 -16.36 -1.11
N SER A 47 11.59 -15.97 0.15
CA SER A 47 12.67 -15.22 0.80
C SER A 47 12.57 -15.33 2.32
N ASN A 48 13.71 -15.21 3.00
CA ASN A 48 13.81 -15.01 4.44
C ASN A 48 14.38 -13.64 4.81
N GLU A 49 14.40 -12.71 3.85
CA GLU A 49 14.83 -11.34 4.09
C GLU A 49 13.95 -10.69 5.16
N GLU A 50 14.54 -9.80 5.96
CA GLU A 50 13.80 -9.02 6.97
C GLU A 50 12.71 -8.13 6.35
N ARG A 51 12.82 -7.90 5.04
CA ARG A 51 12.09 -6.91 4.28
C ARG A 51 11.91 -7.40 2.86
N LEU A 52 10.65 -7.57 2.45
CA LEU A 52 10.26 -8.01 1.11
C LEU A 52 9.31 -6.98 0.48
N TYR A 53 9.46 -6.75 -0.82
CA TYR A 53 8.46 -6.03 -1.59
C TYR A 53 8.29 -6.69 -2.95
N ASP A 54 7.10 -7.20 -3.24
CA ASP A 54 6.74 -7.78 -4.53
C ASP A 54 5.60 -6.96 -5.15
N ALA A 55 5.74 -6.58 -6.41
CA ALA A 55 4.70 -5.86 -7.15
C ALA A 55 4.60 -6.39 -8.56
N ARG A 56 3.42 -6.83 -8.97
CA ARG A 56 3.20 -7.54 -10.23
C ARG A 56 1.79 -7.33 -10.73
N ASN A 57 1.63 -7.34 -12.04
CA ASN A 57 0.30 -7.44 -12.63
C ASN A 57 -0.33 -8.78 -12.22
N PRO A 58 -1.63 -8.80 -11.85
CA PRO A 58 -2.30 -10.03 -11.52
C PRO A 58 -2.30 -10.96 -12.72
N LYS A 59 -2.14 -12.25 -12.47
CA LYS A 59 -2.20 -13.27 -13.53
C LYS A 59 -3.65 -13.53 -13.90
N GLU A 60 -3.90 -13.69 -15.20
CA GLU A 60 -5.24 -14.02 -15.71
C GLU A 60 -5.78 -15.29 -15.06
N GLY A 61 -7.01 -15.22 -14.55
CA GLY A 61 -7.71 -16.31 -13.86
C GLY A 61 -7.34 -16.49 -12.38
N GLU A 62 -6.29 -15.80 -11.89
CA GLU A 62 -5.82 -15.93 -10.51
C GLU A 62 -6.41 -14.82 -9.63
N GLU A 63 -7.60 -15.06 -9.08
CA GLU A 63 -8.30 -14.11 -8.21
C GLU A 63 -7.71 -14.01 -6.79
N TRP A 64 -6.70 -14.83 -6.47
CA TRP A 64 -6.18 -14.96 -5.11
C TRP A 64 -4.65 -14.99 -5.07
N ILE A 65 -4.14 -14.30 -4.06
CA ILE A 65 -2.75 -14.30 -3.63
C ILE A 65 -2.69 -15.10 -2.33
N ARG A 66 -1.76 -16.04 -2.22
CA ARG A 66 -1.49 -16.77 -0.98
C ARG A 66 -0.14 -16.37 -0.41
N ILE A 67 -0.09 -16.05 0.86
CA ILE A 67 1.15 -15.75 1.59
C ILE A 67 1.31 -16.79 2.69
N VAL A 68 2.39 -17.57 2.62
CA VAL A 68 2.73 -18.56 3.64
C VAL A 68 4.01 -18.11 4.32
N ALA A 69 4.03 -18.11 5.66
CA ALA A 69 5.25 -17.94 6.44
C ALA A 69 5.45 -19.18 7.32
N SER A 70 6.65 -19.74 7.27
CA SER A 70 7.05 -20.91 8.06
C SER A 70 8.34 -20.60 8.82
N ASP A 71 8.59 -21.35 9.87
CA ASP A 71 9.87 -21.26 10.58
C ASP A 71 11.07 -21.56 9.65
N SER A 72 12.27 -21.26 10.11
CA SER A 72 13.51 -21.49 9.34
C SER A 72 13.76 -22.96 8.95
N LYS A 73 12.98 -23.90 9.51
CA LYS A 73 13.08 -25.34 9.25
C LYS A 73 11.98 -25.86 8.33
N GLU A 74 11.08 -24.99 7.85
CA GLU A 74 9.87 -25.33 7.07
C GLU A 74 9.00 -26.40 7.77
N SER A 75 9.07 -26.52 9.11
CA SER A 75 8.41 -27.63 9.83
C SER A 75 6.94 -27.39 10.10
N GLU A 76 6.53 -26.15 10.33
CA GLU A 76 5.14 -25.76 10.57
C GLU A 76 4.83 -24.41 9.92
N ASP A 77 3.67 -24.31 9.27
CA ASP A 77 3.16 -23.04 8.72
C ASP A 77 2.69 -22.16 9.89
N PHE A 78 3.48 -21.14 10.20
CA PHE A 78 3.13 -20.10 11.17
C PHE A 78 1.97 -19.22 10.68
N LEU A 79 1.90 -19.01 9.37
CA LEU A 79 0.91 -18.17 8.72
C LEU A 79 0.55 -18.72 7.35
N ASP A 80 -0.75 -18.73 7.04
CA ASP A 80 -1.28 -18.96 5.71
C ASP A 80 -2.44 -17.99 5.43
N LEU A 81 -2.17 -16.96 4.63
CA LEU A 81 -3.13 -15.92 4.26
C LEU A 81 -3.57 -16.06 2.82
N LYS A 82 -4.86 -15.91 2.59
CA LYS A 82 -5.47 -15.82 1.27
C LYS A 82 -6.05 -14.41 1.05
N LEU A 83 -5.44 -13.66 0.14
CA LEU A 83 -5.77 -12.27 -0.20
C LEU A 83 -6.38 -12.20 -1.60
N ARG A 84 -7.27 -11.24 -1.87
CA ARG A 84 -7.76 -11.04 -3.25
C ARG A 84 -6.63 -10.48 -4.12
N SER A 85 -6.56 -10.92 -5.36
CA SER A 85 -5.80 -10.21 -6.40
C SER A 85 -6.71 -9.19 -7.07
N SER A 86 -6.15 -8.18 -7.73
CA SER A 86 -6.96 -7.21 -8.49
C SER A 86 -7.60 -7.80 -9.74
N PHE A 87 -7.28 -9.05 -10.10
CA PHE A 87 -7.91 -9.74 -11.24
C PHE A 87 -9.43 -9.80 -11.09
N GLY A 88 -10.15 -9.32 -12.10
CA GLY A 88 -11.61 -9.39 -12.16
C GLY A 88 -12.35 -8.40 -11.25
N ILE A 89 -11.64 -7.53 -10.51
CA ILE A 89 -12.26 -6.51 -9.66
C ILE A 89 -12.47 -5.24 -10.48
N ALA A 90 -13.74 -4.91 -10.78
CA ALA A 90 -14.11 -3.78 -11.63
C ALA A 90 -13.57 -2.41 -11.15
N ASP A 91 -13.40 -2.22 -9.84
CA ASP A 91 -12.91 -0.98 -9.25
C ASP A 91 -11.41 -0.98 -8.87
N ALA A 92 -10.67 -2.05 -9.17
CA ALA A 92 -9.26 -2.19 -8.80
C ALA A 92 -8.29 -1.44 -9.74
N SER A 93 -8.65 -0.24 -10.20
CA SER A 93 -7.88 0.61 -11.12
C SER A 93 -6.42 0.91 -10.70
N ARG A 94 -6.01 0.54 -9.48
CA ARG A 94 -4.67 0.75 -8.91
C ARG A 94 -4.02 -0.51 -8.32
N GLY A 95 -4.62 -1.67 -8.55
CA GLY A 95 -4.18 -2.95 -7.98
C GLY A 95 -4.56 -3.12 -6.52
N CYS A 96 -4.54 -4.35 -6.03
CA CYS A 96 -4.68 -4.62 -4.61
C CYS A 96 -3.31 -4.46 -3.94
N ASN A 97 -3.24 -3.59 -2.93
CA ASN A 97 -2.01 -3.27 -2.23
C ASN A 97 -2.08 -3.73 -0.77
N TYR A 98 -1.12 -4.55 -0.37
CA TYR A 98 -1.06 -5.18 0.95
C TYR A 98 0.25 -4.86 1.66
N SER A 99 0.15 -4.63 2.96
CA SER A 99 1.30 -4.59 3.87
C SER A 99 1.11 -5.65 4.94
N LEU A 100 2.06 -6.57 5.06
CA LEU A 100 2.08 -7.64 6.04
C LEU A 100 3.27 -7.45 6.98
N LEU A 101 2.98 -7.33 8.26
CA LEU A 101 3.95 -7.48 9.32
C LEU A 101 3.83 -8.89 9.88
N VAL A 102 4.92 -9.65 9.91
CA VAL A 102 4.95 -11.03 10.40
C VAL A 102 6.11 -11.21 11.37
N THR A 103 5.81 -11.78 12.53
CA THR A 103 6.77 -12.07 13.60
C THR A 103 6.37 -13.38 14.28
N GLU A 104 7.32 -14.25 14.57
CA GLU A 104 7.09 -15.55 15.22
C GLU A 104 6.46 -15.37 16.61
N SER A 105 6.96 -14.40 17.38
CA SER A 105 6.56 -14.19 18.78
C SER A 105 5.28 -13.38 18.95
N SER A 106 5.07 -12.36 18.11
CA SER A 106 4.00 -11.38 18.30
C SER A 106 2.84 -11.54 17.30
N GLY A 107 2.84 -12.57 16.46
CA GLY A 107 1.78 -12.78 15.47
C GLY A 107 2.01 -12.00 14.18
N TRP A 108 0.94 -11.69 13.48
CA TRP A 108 0.96 -10.97 12.20
C TRP A 108 -0.17 -9.93 12.09
N LYS A 109 0.13 -8.87 11.34
CA LYS A 109 -0.80 -7.77 11.02
C LYS A 109 -0.78 -7.55 9.52
N LEU A 110 -1.87 -7.87 8.86
CA LEU A 110 -2.14 -7.53 7.47
C LEU A 110 -2.97 -6.26 7.43
N VAL A 111 -2.50 -5.29 6.65
CA VAL A 111 -3.29 -4.13 6.25
C VAL A 111 -3.40 -4.14 4.73
N GLY A 112 -4.62 -4.30 4.25
CA GLY A 112 -4.95 -4.12 2.84
C GLY A 112 -5.36 -2.70 2.55
N GLN A 113 -5.40 -2.36 1.27
CA GLN A 113 -6.14 -1.19 0.81
C GLN A 113 -7.64 -1.46 0.99
N ASP A 114 -8.32 -0.66 1.80
CA ASP A 114 -9.77 -0.79 2.07
C ASP A 114 -10.64 -0.31 0.89
N SER A 115 -10.30 -0.67 -0.35
CA SER A 115 -11.08 -0.34 -1.55
C SER A 115 -11.66 -1.57 -2.23
N GLY A 116 -12.99 -1.62 -2.32
CA GLY A 116 -13.72 -2.70 -2.99
C GLY A 116 -13.42 -4.06 -2.37
N GLU A 117 -13.17 -5.06 -3.22
CA GLU A 117 -12.86 -6.42 -2.78
C GLU A 117 -11.38 -6.63 -2.40
N CYS A 118 -10.50 -5.65 -2.61
CA CYS A 118 -9.10 -5.73 -2.14
C CYS A 118 -8.97 -5.70 -0.61
N SER A 119 -10.08 -5.63 0.12
CA SER A 119 -10.15 -5.33 1.55
C SER A 119 -10.44 -6.56 2.40
N ARG A 120 -9.55 -6.84 3.35
CA ARG A 120 -9.85 -7.24 4.74
C ARG A 120 -8.55 -7.12 5.51
N SER A 121 -8.34 -5.97 6.15
CA SER A 121 -7.32 -5.86 7.19
C SER A 121 -7.59 -6.93 8.24
N GLN A 122 -6.57 -7.73 8.54
CA GLN A 122 -6.66 -8.83 9.48
C GLN A 122 -5.47 -8.76 10.41
N ASN A 123 -5.69 -9.09 11.68
CA ASN A 123 -4.62 -9.15 12.65
C ASN A 123 -4.90 -10.29 13.62
N ASN A 124 -3.84 -11.00 14.00
CA ASN A 124 -3.77 -11.69 15.29
C ASN A 124 -2.61 -11.14 16.12
N TYR A 125 -2.04 -10.01 15.67
CA TYR A 125 -0.87 -9.38 16.23
C TYR A 125 -1.11 -8.99 17.68
N LYS A 126 -0.32 -9.57 18.58
CA LYS A 126 -0.29 -9.26 20.01
C LYS A 126 1.14 -8.83 20.33
N PRO A 127 1.41 -7.52 20.40
CA PRO A 127 2.77 -7.05 20.66
C PRO A 127 3.20 -7.48 22.06
N GLU A 128 4.11 -8.45 22.13
CA GLU A 128 4.94 -8.67 23.32
C GLU A 128 6.32 -8.01 23.15
N ALA A 129 6.70 -7.65 21.91
CA ALA A 129 8.00 -7.09 21.57
C ALA A 129 7.92 -5.73 20.84
N SER A 130 8.87 -4.84 21.15
CA SER A 130 9.01 -3.48 20.60
C SER A 130 9.43 -3.40 19.13
N HIS A 131 9.29 -4.47 18.34
CA HIS A 131 10.00 -4.62 17.05
C HIS A 131 9.12 -4.57 15.81
N ALA A 132 7.80 -4.40 15.99
CA ALA A 132 6.87 -4.37 14.89
C ALA A 132 6.34 -2.94 14.73
N HIS A 133 6.69 -2.32 13.61
CA HIS A 133 6.53 -0.89 13.41
C HIS A 133 5.59 -0.67 12.23
N ALA A 134 4.46 -0.01 12.48
CA ALA A 134 3.52 0.36 11.44
C ALA A 134 3.28 1.86 11.47
N TYR A 135 3.46 2.52 10.33
CA TYR A 135 2.97 3.87 10.11
C TYR A 135 1.57 3.81 9.56
N THR A 136 0.57 4.02 10.40
CA THR A 136 -0.83 4.02 9.96
C THR A 136 -1.25 5.45 9.65
N VAL A 137 -1.86 5.67 8.49
CA VAL A 137 -2.59 6.89 8.17
C VAL A 137 -4.06 6.53 7.98
N ARG A 138 -4.98 7.32 8.53
CA ARG A 138 -6.43 7.12 8.44
C ARG A 138 -7.11 8.38 7.92
N ASN A 139 -8.15 8.22 7.11
CA ASN A 139 -9.03 9.32 6.71
C ASN A 139 -10.39 9.17 7.37
N GLU A 140 -10.69 10.00 8.37
CA GLU A 140 -12.01 10.08 9.01
C GLU A 140 -12.90 11.16 8.42
N SER A 141 -12.39 11.95 7.48
CA SER A 141 -13.17 12.98 6.81
C SER A 141 -14.15 12.37 5.80
N GLU A 142 -15.09 13.18 5.34
CA GLU A 142 -16.07 12.78 4.31
C GLU A 142 -15.51 12.86 2.89
N ILE A 143 -14.30 13.44 2.72
CA ILE A 143 -13.67 13.66 1.41
C ILE A 143 -12.49 12.71 1.19
N PRO A 144 -12.22 12.30 -0.06
CA PRO A 144 -10.97 11.60 -0.37
C PRO A 144 -9.77 12.54 -0.23
N VAL A 145 -8.68 12.03 0.36
CA VAL A 145 -7.40 12.74 0.50
C VAL A 145 -6.25 11.85 0.11
N TYR A 146 -5.09 12.41 -0.25
CA TYR A 146 -3.90 11.60 -0.49
C TYR A 146 -2.99 11.67 0.73
N PRO A 147 -2.55 10.54 1.30
CA PRO A 147 -1.40 10.56 2.20
C PRO A 147 -0.23 11.27 1.50
N ALA A 148 0.50 12.09 2.25
CA ALA A 148 1.60 12.85 1.71
C ALA A 148 2.74 12.89 2.70
N PHE A 149 3.96 12.87 2.18
CA PHE A 149 5.16 12.79 3.01
C PHE A 149 6.25 13.71 2.48
N SER A 150 7.02 14.25 3.42
CA SER A 150 8.21 15.07 3.13
C SER A 150 9.43 14.44 3.80
N VAL A 151 10.54 14.34 3.06
CA VAL A 151 11.85 13.89 3.58
C VAL A 151 12.65 15.04 4.20
N GLU A 152 12.32 16.28 3.84
CA GLU A 152 12.94 17.49 4.36
C GLU A 152 11.99 18.21 5.31
N LYS A 153 12.55 19.03 6.20
CA LYS A 153 11.77 20.07 6.88
C LYS A 153 11.50 21.15 5.82
N ASP A 154 10.31 21.76 5.84
CA ASP A 154 9.86 22.86 4.96
C ASP A 154 8.78 22.54 3.90
N ASN A 155 7.97 21.50 4.13
CA ASN A 155 6.69 21.30 3.44
C ASN A 155 6.79 20.93 1.96
N ASP A 156 7.93 20.39 1.54
CA ASP A 156 8.07 19.78 0.22
C ASP A 156 7.39 18.40 0.20
N PHE A 157 6.07 18.42 0.40
CA PHE A 157 5.26 17.23 0.44
C PHE A 157 5.09 16.67 -0.96
N SER A 158 5.30 15.36 -1.08
CA SER A 158 4.85 14.55 -2.21
C SER A 158 3.62 13.76 -1.78
N SER A 159 2.58 13.75 -2.60
CA SER A 159 1.43 12.86 -2.39
C SER A 159 1.75 11.43 -2.82
N ASP A 160 1.09 10.45 -2.20
CA ASP A 160 1.25 9.05 -2.54
C ASP A 160 0.69 8.74 -3.93
N SER A 161 1.58 8.76 -4.92
CA SER A 161 1.29 8.46 -6.32
C SER A 161 1.22 6.96 -6.62
N VAL A 162 1.74 6.12 -5.72
CA VAL A 162 1.79 4.67 -5.90
C VAL A 162 0.48 4.04 -5.42
N LEU A 163 0.09 4.35 -4.18
CA LEU A 163 -1.10 3.76 -3.55
C LEU A 163 -2.33 4.68 -3.68
N GLY A 164 -2.15 5.96 -3.98
CA GLY A 164 -3.24 6.86 -4.33
C GLY A 164 -3.99 7.50 -3.18
N TYR A 165 -5.22 7.94 -3.44
CA TYR A 165 -6.07 8.55 -2.43
C TYR A 165 -6.59 7.51 -1.42
N LEU A 166 -7.01 8.02 -0.27
CA LEU A 166 -7.62 7.33 0.85
C LEU A 166 -9.07 7.84 0.94
N LYS A 167 -10.07 6.97 0.75
CA LYS A 167 -11.49 7.34 0.85
C LYS A 167 -11.88 7.58 2.31
N SER A 168 -13.07 8.14 2.50
CA SER A 168 -13.67 8.28 3.82
C SER A 168 -13.74 6.94 4.55
N GLY A 169 -13.24 6.89 5.78
CA GLY A 169 -13.18 5.70 6.63
C GLY A 169 -12.04 4.74 6.33
N GLU A 170 -11.28 4.93 5.25
CA GLU A 170 -10.17 4.05 4.89
C GLU A 170 -8.93 4.34 5.74
N SER A 171 -8.13 3.29 5.94
CA SER A 171 -6.80 3.37 6.55
C SER A 171 -5.75 2.78 5.62
N ARG A 172 -4.50 3.18 5.81
CA ARG A 172 -3.35 2.66 5.08
C ARG A 172 -2.16 2.55 5.99
N VAL A 173 -1.42 1.46 5.87
CA VAL A 173 -0.15 1.28 6.57
C VAL A 173 1.01 1.45 5.61
N TYR A 174 2.01 2.16 6.11
CA TYR A 174 3.33 2.26 5.55
C TYR A 174 4.29 1.50 6.46
N SER A 175 5.17 0.76 5.84
CA SER A 175 6.26 0.01 6.44
C SER A 175 7.55 0.49 5.78
N LYS A 176 8.74 0.17 6.31
CA LYS A 176 10.00 0.55 5.66
C LYS A 176 10.16 -0.04 4.24
N THR A 177 9.34 -1.04 3.89
CA THR A 177 9.35 -1.71 2.58
C THR A 177 8.28 -1.23 1.62
N THR A 178 7.39 -0.32 2.04
CA THR A 178 6.36 0.21 1.15
C THR A 178 6.99 0.82 -0.10
N GLY A 179 6.54 0.40 -1.29
CA GLY A 179 7.10 0.83 -2.57
C GLY A 179 7.12 2.35 -2.74
N TYR A 180 6.15 3.05 -2.13
CA TYR A 180 6.12 4.51 -2.10
C TYR A 180 7.38 5.12 -1.46
N TRP A 181 7.90 4.60 -0.34
CA TRP A 181 9.13 5.13 0.27
C TRP A 181 10.34 5.05 -0.62
N LYS A 182 10.43 3.97 -1.41
CA LYS A 182 11.47 3.85 -2.42
C LYS A 182 11.32 4.93 -3.49
N SER A 183 10.09 5.26 -3.89
CA SER A 183 9.81 6.29 -4.90
C SER A 183 10.16 7.71 -4.43
N VAL A 184 10.01 8.02 -3.14
CA VAL A 184 10.34 9.33 -2.55
C VAL A 184 11.67 9.35 -1.78
N ASN A 185 12.49 8.30 -1.92
CA ASN A 185 13.83 8.18 -1.33
C ASN A 185 13.89 8.39 0.19
N VAL A 186 12.87 7.92 0.91
CA VAL A 186 12.82 7.98 2.37
C VAL A 186 13.83 6.99 2.95
N LYS A 187 14.72 7.47 3.83
CA LYS A 187 15.69 6.62 4.54
C LYS A 187 15.23 6.22 5.93
N ASP A 188 14.95 7.22 6.78
CA ASP A 188 14.72 6.97 8.21
C ASP A 188 13.59 7.77 8.84
N ASN A 189 13.34 9.00 8.36
CA ASN A 189 12.36 9.89 8.96
C ASN A 189 11.56 10.63 7.88
N VAL A 190 10.31 10.95 8.20
CA VAL A 190 9.41 11.72 7.34
C VAL A 190 8.58 12.70 8.16
N GLN A 191 8.21 13.81 7.54
CA GLN A 191 7.05 14.59 7.96
C GLN A 191 5.80 13.97 7.33
N VAL A 192 4.72 13.86 8.09
CA VAL A 192 3.45 13.29 7.62
C VAL A 192 2.43 14.39 7.40
N GLY A 193 1.66 14.25 6.32
CA GLY A 193 0.57 15.12 5.98
C GLY A 193 -0.43 14.44 5.04
N PHE A 194 -1.40 15.22 4.60
CA PHE A 194 -2.39 14.81 3.61
C PHE A 194 -2.55 15.92 2.58
N TYR A 195 -2.56 15.55 1.30
CA TYR A 195 -2.99 16.44 0.24
C TYR A 195 -4.51 16.41 0.13
N ASN A 196 -5.13 17.57 0.34
CA ASN A 196 -6.55 17.77 0.12
C ASN A 196 -6.77 18.30 -1.32
N PRO A 197 -7.33 17.48 -2.23
CA PRO A 197 -7.50 17.89 -3.63
C PRO A 197 -8.57 18.99 -3.81
N TYR A 198 -9.47 19.17 -2.85
CA TYR A 198 -10.54 20.18 -2.93
C TYR A 198 -10.06 21.58 -2.56
N THR A 199 -9.10 21.68 -1.64
CA THR A 199 -8.45 22.95 -1.27
C THR A 199 -7.11 23.13 -1.97
N THR A 200 -6.66 22.14 -2.75
CA THR A 200 -5.36 22.11 -3.45
C THR A 200 -4.18 22.39 -2.52
N SER A 201 -4.23 21.87 -1.30
CA SER A 201 -3.24 22.18 -0.25
C SER A 201 -2.84 20.96 0.56
N TYR A 202 -1.62 21.01 1.09
CA TYR A 202 -1.11 20.01 2.04
C TYR A 202 -1.44 20.41 3.48
N VAL A 203 -2.02 19.49 4.22
CA VAL A 203 -2.34 19.61 5.65
C VAL A 203 -1.38 18.72 6.43
N LYS A 204 -0.51 19.33 7.24
CA LYS A 204 0.55 18.63 7.99
C LYS A 204 0.02 18.17 9.33
N CYS A 205 0.51 17.02 9.79
CA CYS A 205 0.14 16.45 11.09
C CYS A 205 1.05 16.94 12.22
N SER A 206 2.30 17.29 11.88
CA SER A 206 3.32 17.78 12.81
C SER A 206 4.38 18.55 12.03
N ASN A 207 5.13 19.43 12.72
CA ASN A 207 6.35 20.06 12.18
C ASN A 207 7.60 19.20 12.41
N GLU A 208 7.45 18.05 13.06
CA GLU A 208 8.54 17.14 13.38
C GLU A 208 8.74 16.08 12.28
N LEU A 209 10.00 15.70 12.07
CA LEU A 209 10.33 14.50 11.32
C LEU A 209 10.19 13.32 12.27
N GLU A 210 9.37 12.35 11.88
CA GLU A 210 9.07 11.17 12.67
C GLU A 210 9.73 9.95 12.04
N SER A 211 10.27 9.06 12.87
CA SER A 211 10.98 7.87 12.41
C SER A 211 10.01 6.83 11.86
N ILE A 212 10.21 6.39 10.61
CA ILE A 212 9.37 5.38 9.95
C ILE A 212 9.52 3.96 10.51
N ASP A 213 10.45 3.75 11.45
CA ASP A 213 10.64 2.50 12.20
C ASP A 213 9.96 2.55 13.57
N LYS A 214 8.89 3.34 13.72
CA LYS A 214 8.12 3.39 14.96
C LYS A 214 6.65 3.20 14.67
N GLU A 215 5.94 2.59 15.60
CA GLU A 215 4.49 2.57 15.53
C GLU A 215 3.95 3.99 15.73
N ARG A 216 3.21 4.45 14.74
CA ARG A 216 2.62 5.78 14.69
C ARG A 216 1.31 5.70 13.96
N GLU A 217 0.34 6.48 14.41
CA GLU A 217 -0.93 6.65 13.72
C GLU A 217 -1.19 8.14 13.49
N PHE A 218 -1.60 8.48 12.28
CA PHE A 218 -1.95 9.83 11.86
C PHE A 218 -3.34 9.82 11.25
N VAL A 219 -4.14 10.82 11.57
CA VAL A 219 -5.55 10.86 11.20
C VAL A 219 -5.85 12.19 10.52
N PHE A 220 -6.41 12.12 9.31
CA PHE A 220 -7.07 13.25 8.68
C PHE A 220 -8.52 13.30 9.18
N THR A 221 -8.86 14.34 9.95
CA THR A 221 -10.10 14.40 10.72
C THR A 221 -11.26 14.98 9.92
N LYS A 222 -12.48 14.83 10.45
CA LYS A 222 -13.71 15.44 9.91
C LYS A 222 -13.62 16.96 9.72
N ASN A 223 -12.78 17.64 10.50
CA ASN A 223 -12.56 19.09 10.41
C ASN A 223 -11.45 19.47 9.42
N HIS A 224 -11.03 18.52 8.56
CA HIS A 224 -9.95 18.68 7.58
C HIS A 224 -8.61 19.10 8.20
N GLN A 225 -8.36 18.66 9.44
CA GLN A 225 -7.07 18.81 10.11
C GLN A 225 -6.33 17.48 10.07
N CYS A 226 -5.00 17.51 10.18
CA CYS A 226 -4.23 16.31 10.44
C CYS A 226 -3.73 16.28 11.88
N GLU A 227 -3.88 15.13 12.53
CA GLU A 227 -3.48 14.91 13.90
C GLU A 227 -2.65 13.63 14.02
N LYS A 228 -1.70 13.63 14.95
CA LYS A 228 -1.02 12.41 15.41
C LYS A 228 -1.90 11.77 16.48
N ALA A 229 -2.39 10.55 16.26
CA ALA A 229 -3.17 9.82 17.24
C ALA A 229 -2.29 9.50 18.47
N LYS A 230 -2.91 9.55 19.66
CA LYS A 230 -2.24 9.36 20.94
C LYS A 230 -1.97 7.90 21.24
#